data_AF-A0A7C1ASL7-F1
#
_entry.id   AF-A0A7C1ASL7-F1
#
_cell.length_a   1.000
_cell.length_b   1.000
_cell.length_c   1.000
_cell.angle_alpha   90.00
_cell.angle_beta   90.00
_cell.angle_gamma   90.00
#
_symmetry.space_group_name_H-M   'P 1'
#
loop_
_entity.id
_entity.type
_entity.pdbx_description
1 polymer ?
#
loop_
_entity_poly.entity_id
_entity_poly.type
_entity_poly.pdbx_seq_one_letter_code
_entity_poly.pdbx_strand_id
1 'polypeptide(L)'
;MKRKDVVPGGALIALALAVATTAIYAGLPQPLCILYGQACNEFGWPYQDNAEVVLRVGTTEYARCTINGSLSPGVNFALYVHLDDGSGDSAYCSWALHTGDTFEIVVRDSEGEKP
;
A
#
# COMPACT_ATOMS: atom_id res chain seq x y z
N MET A 1 68.81 -7.05 -4.42
CA MET A 1 67.75 -8.02 -4.05
C MET A 1 66.49 -7.22 -3.72
N LYS A 2 65.56 -7.04 -4.67
CA LYS A 2 64.33 -6.25 -4.48
C LYS A 2 63.17 -7.20 -4.18
N ARG A 3 62.58 -7.12 -2.99
CA ARG A 3 61.31 -7.81 -2.67
C ARG A 3 60.18 -7.07 -3.38
N LYS A 4 59.39 -7.81 -4.16
CA LYS A 4 58.14 -7.32 -4.75
C LYS A 4 57.06 -7.45 -3.68
N ASP A 5 56.60 -6.33 -3.16
CA ASP A 5 55.43 -6.29 -2.29
C ASP A 5 54.19 -6.54 -3.14
N VAL A 6 53.65 -7.76 -3.01
CA VAL A 6 52.37 -8.14 -3.61
C VAL A 6 51.29 -7.62 -2.68
N VAL A 7 50.66 -6.50 -3.07
CA VAL A 7 49.46 -6.01 -2.39
C VAL A 7 48.33 -7.01 -2.64
N PRO A 8 47.65 -7.54 -1.61
CA PRO A 8 46.65 -8.58 -1.77
C PRO A 8 45.34 -7.97 -2.30
N GLY A 9 45.18 -7.94 -3.63
CA GLY A 9 43.96 -7.47 -4.30
C GLY A 9 42.69 -8.23 -3.93
N GLY A 10 42.79 -9.37 -3.22
CA GLY A 10 41.63 -10.14 -2.74
C GLY A 10 40.88 -9.49 -1.56
N ALA A 11 41.54 -8.68 -0.73
CA ALA A 11 40.92 -8.11 0.47
C ALA A 11 39.87 -7.03 0.14
N LEU A 12 40.13 -6.23 -0.90
CA LEU A 12 39.21 -5.19 -1.39
C LEU A 12 37.98 -5.79 -2.09
N ILE A 13 38.13 -6.91 -2.80
CA ILE A 13 37.02 -7.61 -3.46
C ILE A 13 36.11 -8.28 -2.42
N ALA A 14 36.68 -8.89 -1.37
CA ALA A 14 35.92 -9.50 -0.29
C ALA A 14 35.11 -8.46 0.50
N LEU A 15 35.68 -7.27 0.75
CA LEU A 15 34.97 -6.17 1.41
C LEU A 15 33.85 -5.59 0.52
N ALA A 16 34.07 -5.49 -0.80
CA ALA A 16 33.04 -5.03 -1.74
C ALA A 16 31.87 -6.03 -1.87
N LEU A 17 32.12 -7.34 -1.78
CA LEU A 17 31.06 -8.35 -1.76
C LEU A 17 30.25 -8.34 -0.44
N ALA A 18 30.91 -8.09 0.70
CA ALA A 18 30.26 -8.07 2.00
C ALA A 18 29.31 -6.88 2.20
N VAL A 19 29.48 -5.79 1.44
CA VAL A 19 28.62 -4.60 1.49
C VAL A 19 27.39 -4.74 0.59
N ALA A 20 27.35 -5.72 -0.33
CA ALA A 20 26.31 -5.83 -1.35
C ALA A 20 25.09 -6.67 -0.94
N THR A 21 25.04 -7.22 0.28
CA THR A 21 23.96 -8.11 0.71
C THR A 21 23.17 -7.51 1.87
N THR A 22 22.59 -6.33 1.69
CA THR A 22 21.36 -5.99 2.43
C THR A 22 20.24 -6.80 1.80
N ALA A 23 19.93 -7.96 2.40
CA ALA A 23 18.79 -8.76 1.98
C ALA A 23 17.52 -7.94 2.25
N ILE A 24 16.97 -7.32 1.20
CA ILE A 24 15.65 -6.70 1.26
C ILE A 24 14.66 -7.85 1.41
N TYR A 25 14.17 -8.06 2.62
CA TYR A 25 13.11 -9.01 2.89
C TYR A 25 11.77 -8.28 2.73
N ALA A 26 10.88 -8.83 1.92
CA ALA A 26 9.52 -8.34 1.81
C ALA A 26 8.66 -8.95 2.93
N GLY A 27 7.69 -8.19 3.44
CA GLY A 27 6.72 -8.71 4.38
C GLY A 27 5.90 -9.87 3.82
N LEU A 28 5.20 -10.59 4.69
CA LEU A 28 4.38 -11.73 4.30
C LEU A 28 2.97 -11.26 3.90
N PRO A 29 2.44 -11.73 2.76
CA PRO A 29 1.09 -11.41 2.34
C PRO A 29 0.09 -11.96 3.36
N GLN A 30 -0.83 -11.09 3.81
CA GLN A 30 -1.95 -11.46 4.66
C GLN A 30 -3.21 -11.71 3.82
N PRO A 31 -4.24 -12.39 4.38
CA PRO A 31 -5.52 -12.55 3.70
C PRO A 31 -6.10 -11.22 3.23
N LEU A 32 -6.70 -11.22 2.04
CA LEU A 32 -7.38 -10.05 1.48
C LEU A 32 -8.49 -9.57 2.42
N CYS A 33 -8.47 -8.28 2.75
CA CYS A 33 -9.55 -7.64 3.50
C CYS A 33 -10.47 -6.90 2.53
N ILE A 34 -11.78 -6.93 2.79
CA ILE A 34 -12.75 -6.18 1.99
C ILE A 34 -13.55 -5.28 2.93
N LEU A 35 -13.51 -3.97 2.68
CA LEU A 35 -14.28 -2.98 3.42
C LEU A 35 -15.55 -2.63 2.63
N TYR A 36 -16.70 -2.81 3.27
CA TYR A 36 -18.00 -2.49 2.70
C TYR A 36 -18.63 -1.31 3.43
N GLY A 37 -19.44 -0.53 2.73
CA GLY A 37 -20.22 0.51 3.36
C GLY A 37 -21.15 1.24 2.40
N GLN A 38 -21.77 2.29 2.93
CA GLN A 38 -22.62 3.21 2.18
C GLN A 38 -22.00 4.60 2.22
N ALA A 39 -21.55 5.07 1.06
CA ALA A 39 -21.18 6.46 0.87
C ALA A 39 -22.45 7.28 0.61
N CYS A 40 -22.62 8.36 1.36
CA CYS A 40 -23.74 9.29 1.25
C CYS A 40 -23.24 10.71 0.96
N ASN A 41 -24.08 11.50 0.31
CA ASN A 41 -23.84 12.93 0.16
C ASN A 41 -24.11 13.70 1.47
N GLU A 42 -23.91 15.02 1.44
CA GLU A 42 -24.11 15.91 2.59
C GLU A 42 -25.53 15.88 3.18
N PHE A 43 -26.51 15.44 2.39
CA PHE A 43 -27.91 15.29 2.82
C PHE A 43 -28.22 13.88 3.38
N GLY A 44 -27.22 13.00 3.46
CA GLY A 44 -27.38 11.62 3.89
C GLY A 44 -28.00 10.70 2.83
N TRP A 45 -28.06 11.15 1.57
CA TRP A 45 -28.61 10.34 0.49
C TRP A 45 -27.49 9.51 -0.14
N PRO A 46 -27.70 8.19 -0.35
CA PRO A 46 -26.65 7.34 -0.89
C PRO A 46 -26.32 7.71 -2.33
N TYR A 47 -25.03 7.81 -2.64
CA TYR A 47 -24.60 7.97 -4.02
C TYR A 47 -25.07 6.78 -4.87
N GLN A 48 -25.57 7.09 -6.06
CA GLN A 48 -25.98 6.11 -7.06
C GLN A 48 -24.98 6.03 -8.21
N ASP A 49 -24.27 7.11 -8.52
CA ASP A 49 -23.24 7.18 -9.55
C ASP A 49 -22.32 8.40 -9.29
N ASN A 50 -21.34 8.60 -10.18
CA ASN A 50 -20.49 9.79 -10.24
C ASN A 50 -19.72 10.13 -8.95
N ALA A 51 -19.49 9.14 -8.11
CA ALA A 51 -18.68 9.25 -6.91
C ALA A 51 -17.70 8.07 -6.81
N GLU A 52 -16.52 8.34 -6.25
CA GLU A 52 -15.48 7.34 -6.00
C GLU A 52 -15.21 7.27 -4.50
N VAL A 53 -15.17 6.06 -3.95
CA VAL A 53 -14.70 5.80 -2.59
C VAL A 53 -13.24 5.40 -2.67
N VAL A 54 -12.40 6.05 -1.87
CA VAL A 54 -10.96 5.92 -1.94
C VAL A 54 -10.43 5.62 -0.55
N LEU A 55 -9.62 4.56 -0.42
CA LEU A 55 -8.83 4.29 0.77
C LEU A 55 -7.43 4.83 0.58
N ARG A 56 -6.95 5.62 1.53
CA ARG A 56 -5.61 6.21 1.48
C ARG A 56 -4.90 6.20 2.83
N VAL A 57 -3.57 6.25 2.78
CA VAL A 57 -2.70 6.55 3.93
C VAL A 57 -1.96 7.84 3.59
N GLY A 58 -2.23 8.91 4.32
CA GLY A 58 -1.78 10.26 3.95
C GLY A 58 -2.32 10.65 2.58
N THR A 59 -1.42 10.90 1.63
CA THR A 59 -1.76 11.25 0.23
C THR A 59 -1.74 10.07 -0.73
N THR A 60 -1.37 8.87 -0.25
CA THR A 60 -1.20 7.68 -1.11
C THR A 60 -2.47 6.86 -1.13
N GLU A 61 -2.97 6.58 -2.32
CA GLU A 61 -4.15 5.75 -2.55
C GLU A 61 -3.78 4.26 -2.62
N TYR A 62 -4.50 3.44 -1.87
CA TYR A 62 -4.28 1.98 -1.80
C TYR A 62 -5.44 1.17 -2.40
N ALA A 63 -6.66 1.71 -2.35
CA ALA A 63 -7.81 1.09 -3.00
C ALA A 63 -8.81 2.16 -3.46
N ARG A 64 -9.57 1.84 -4.51
CA ARG A 64 -10.61 2.70 -5.07
C ARG A 64 -11.81 1.86 -5.50
N CYS A 65 -13.00 2.40 -5.31
CA CYS A 65 -14.24 1.87 -5.84
C CYS A 65 -15.05 3.01 -6.47
N THR A 66 -15.32 2.93 -7.78
CA THR A 66 -16.29 3.81 -8.44
C THR A 66 -17.70 3.32 -8.14
N ILE A 67 -18.54 4.19 -7.59
CA ILE A 67 -19.94 3.87 -7.29
C ILE A 67 -20.72 3.81 -8.59
N ASN A 68 -21.35 2.66 -8.84
CA ASN A 68 -22.18 2.38 -10.01
C ASN A 68 -23.48 1.70 -9.56
N GLY A 69 -24.19 2.38 -8.67
CA GLY A 69 -25.41 1.92 -8.02
C GLY A 69 -25.15 1.22 -6.70
N SER A 70 -26.18 0.51 -6.24
CA SER A 70 -26.15 -0.25 -5.01
C SER A 70 -25.61 -1.67 -5.27
N LEU A 71 -24.69 -2.14 -4.42
CA LEU A 71 -24.23 -3.53 -4.41
C LEU A 71 -25.23 -4.43 -3.68
N SER A 72 -25.77 -3.93 -2.57
CA SER A 72 -26.83 -4.54 -1.76
C SER A 72 -27.54 -3.46 -0.96
N PRO A 73 -28.73 -3.74 -0.36
CA PRO A 73 -29.39 -2.75 0.49
C PRO A 73 -28.44 -2.21 1.58
N GLY A 74 -28.21 -0.90 1.59
CA GLY A 74 -27.29 -0.25 2.53
C GLY A 74 -25.80 -0.37 2.18
N VAL A 75 -25.42 -0.78 0.96
CA VAL A 75 -24.03 -0.88 0.52
C VAL A 75 -23.89 -0.42 -0.93
N ASN A 76 -23.04 0.55 -1.19
CA ASN A 76 -22.76 1.05 -2.56
C ASN A 76 -21.26 1.06 -2.91
N PHE A 77 -20.39 0.56 -2.02
CA PHE A 77 -18.98 0.34 -2.33
C PHE A 77 -18.41 -0.91 -1.67
N ALA A 78 -17.34 -1.43 -2.28
CA ALA A 78 -16.48 -2.47 -1.72
C ALA A 78 -15.01 -2.13 -2.07
N LEU A 79 -14.17 -1.94 -1.05
CA LEU A 79 -12.75 -1.68 -1.21
C LEU A 79 -11.96 -2.95 -0.92
N TYR A 80 -11.21 -3.44 -1.91
CA TYR A 80 -10.36 -4.61 -1.79
C TYR A 80 -8.97 -4.18 -1.32
N VAL A 81 -8.60 -4.58 -0.11
CA VAL A 81 -7.41 -4.10 0.58
C VAL A 81 -6.41 -5.24 0.73
N HIS A 82 -5.28 -5.08 0.07
CA HIS A 82 -4.12 -5.94 0.25
C HIS A 82 -3.45 -5.60 1.59
N LEU A 83 -3.10 -6.62 2.36
CA LEU A 83 -2.49 -6.47 3.67
C LEU A 83 -1.15 -7.19 3.73
N ASP A 84 -0.19 -6.57 4.40
CA ASP A 84 1.15 -7.06 4.67
C ASP A 84 1.37 -7.13 6.20
N ASP A 85 2.13 -8.10 6.68
CA ASP A 85 2.39 -8.27 8.12
C ASP A 85 3.37 -7.24 8.71
N GLY A 86 4.05 -6.45 7.88
CA GLY A 86 5.03 -5.46 8.32
C GLY A 86 6.34 -6.05 8.82
N SER A 87 6.60 -7.34 8.58
CA SER A 87 7.83 -8.00 9.04
C SER A 87 9.06 -7.69 8.18
N GLY A 88 8.88 -7.15 6.98
CA GLY A 88 9.95 -6.81 6.04
C GLY A 88 10.23 -5.31 5.93
N ASP A 89 11.37 -4.97 5.34
CA ASP A 89 11.76 -3.56 5.04
C ASP A 89 10.92 -2.95 3.90
N SER A 90 10.12 -3.78 3.24
CA SER A 90 9.20 -3.40 2.16
C SER A 90 7.97 -4.30 2.17
N ALA A 91 6.82 -3.76 1.75
CA ALA A 91 5.61 -4.55 1.54
C ALA A 91 5.81 -5.58 0.42
N TYR A 92 5.07 -6.70 0.49
CA TYR A 92 5.06 -7.71 -0.58
C TYR A 92 4.53 -7.15 -1.92
N CYS A 93 3.69 -6.13 -1.89
CA CYS A 93 3.32 -5.32 -3.06
C CYS A 93 3.16 -3.84 -2.69
N SER A 94 3.39 -2.95 -3.65
CA SER A 94 3.45 -1.51 -3.39
C SER A 94 2.12 -0.86 -2.97
N TRP A 95 1.02 -1.61 -3.02
CA TRP A 95 -0.33 -1.17 -2.63
C TRP A 95 -0.89 -2.04 -1.49
N ALA A 96 -0.05 -2.77 -0.77
CA ALA A 96 -0.45 -3.43 0.48
C ALA A 96 -0.27 -2.47 1.66
N LEU A 97 -1.27 -2.40 2.53
CA LEU A 97 -1.15 -1.73 3.82
C LEU A 97 -0.38 -2.61 4.79
N HIS A 98 0.43 -2.00 5.66
CA HIS A 98 1.07 -2.71 6.75
C HIS A 98 0.15 -2.79 7.96
N THR A 99 0.36 -3.84 8.76
CA THR A 99 -0.27 -3.94 10.07
C THR A 99 0.12 -2.74 10.93
N GLY A 100 -0.86 -1.98 11.40
CA GLY A 100 -0.66 -0.78 12.22
C GLY A 100 -0.78 0.53 11.44
N ASP A 101 -0.88 0.50 10.11
CA ASP A 101 -1.15 1.70 9.32
C ASP A 101 -2.53 2.28 9.66
N THR A 102 -2.57 3.60 9.89
CA THR A 102 -3.82 4.35 9.99
C THR A 102 -4.23 4.81 8.59
N PHE A 103 -5.40 4.38 8.14
CA PHE A 103 -5.96 4.76 6.85
C PHE A 103 -7.20 5.63 7.02
N GLU A 104 -7.53 6.38 5.96
CA GLU A 104 -8.76 7.12 5.80
C GLU A 104 -9.54 6.56 4.61
N ILE A 105 -10.87 6.57 4.73
CA ILE A 105 -11.76 6.38 3.58
C ILE A 105 -12.34 7.76 3.29
N VAL A 106 -12.27 8.16 2.03
CA VAL A 106 -12.85 9.42 1.55
C VAL A 106 -13.72 9.16 0.34
N VAL A 107 -14.71 10.01 0.13
CA VAL A 107 -15.56 10.03 -1.05
C VAL A 107 -15.19 11.21 -1.92
N ARG A 108 -14.93 10.99 -3.20
CA ARG A 108 -14.69 12.01 -4.20
C ARG A 108 -15.88 12.10 -5.14
N ASP A 109 -16.45 13.29 -5.28
CA ASP A 109 -17.51 13.58 -6.23
C ASP A 109 -17.21 14.87 -7.01
N SER A 110 -18.20 15.40 -7.73
CA SER A 110 -18.05 16.65 -8.50
C SER A 110 -17.82 17.89 -7.64
N GLU A 111 -18.16 17.85 -6.35
CA GLU A 111 -18.03 18.97 -5.42
C GLU A 111 -16.70 18.92 -4.65
N GLY A 112 -16.07 17.75 -4.59
CA GLY A 112 -14.72 17.59 -4.05
C GLY A 112 -14.55 16.29 -3.28
N GLU A 113 -13.59 16.30 -2.35
CA GLU A 113 -13.30 15.17 -1.48
C GLU A 113 -13.91 15.40 -0.09
N LYS A 114 -14.60 14.37 0.42
CA LYS A 114 -15.34 14.38 1.69
C LYS A 114 -14.92 13.17 2.52
N PRO A 115 -14.78 13.28 3.85
CA PRO A 115 -14.52 12.13 4.72
C PRO A 115 -15.73 11.17 4.79
#